data_AF-A0A6N7IQA9-F1
#
_entry.id   AF-A0A6N7IQA9-F1
#
_cell.length_a   1.000
_cell.length_b   1.000
_cell.length_c   1.000
_cell.angle_alpha   90.00
_cell.angle_beta   90.00
_cell.angle_gamma   90.00
#
_symmetry.space_group_name_H-M   'P 1'
#
loop_
_entity.id
_entity.type
_entity.pdbx_description
1 polymer ?
#
loop_
_entity_poly.entity_id
_entity_poly.type
_entity_poly.pdbx_seq_one_letter_code
_entity_poly.pdbx_strand_id
1 'polypeptide(L)'
;MQYLTRGRPFSCSVCGKEETGNVHCPGGHYVCEECHGKGSFDVVLNLALSSKSADPLAIAEEIMGIAPIPMLGCEHAWVTAAALMAAIKNHGQIKITNEQITEAVRRTQRQAIGAFCGLTGVCGVAIGVGATFSVILDAACPKDRETASTMHVVSRVIEAIANETGPCCCKNFVRKALAVSSQLAGEYLQISLPHSVEPVCRDGHRHPHGCRQDKCSYYPGLKNVDG
;
A
#
# COMPACT_ATOMS: atom_id res chain seq x y z
N MET A 1 1.44 -19.81 0.74
CA MET A 1 0.16 -19.60 1.46
C MET A 1 -0.88 -20.55 0.88
N GLN A 2 -1.80 -21.03 1.71
CA GLN A 2 -2.98 -21.80 1.31
C GLN A 2 -4.22 -20.95 1.55
N TYR A 3 -5.08 -20.87 0.54
CA TYR A 3 -6.31 -20.07 0.53
C TYR A 3 -7.51 -21.00 0.64
N LEU A 4 -8.39 -20.73 1.60
CA LEU A 4 -9.56 -21.54 1.87
C LEU A 4 -10.81 -20.95 1.20
N THR A 5 -11.65 -21.81 0.66
CA THR A 5 -12.95 -21.41 0.08
C THR A 5 -13.99 -21.03 1.13
N ARG A 6 -13.81 -21.49 2.37
CA ARG A 6 -14.61 -21.11 3.54
C ARG A 6 -13.69 -20.84 4.72
N GLY A 7 -13.98 -19.79 5.49
CA GLY A 7 -13.26 -19.50 6.71
C GLY A 7 -13.46 -20.63 7.72
N ARG A 8 -12.42 -20.92 8.51
CA ARG A 8 -12.48 -21.91 9.60
C ARG A 8 -11.78 -21.37 10.84
N PRO A 9 -12.08 -21.91 12.03
CA PRO A 9 -11.36 -21.53 13.25
C PRO A 9 -9.87 -21.87 13.14
N PHE A 10 -9.03 -20.95 13.61
CA PHE A 10 -7.60 -21.15 13.81
C PHE A 10 -7.18 -20.57 15.15
N SER A 11 -6.20 -21.21 15.78
CA SER A 11 -5.47 -20.63 16.91
C SER A 11 -4.23 -19.91 16.39
N CYS A 12 -4.06 -18.64 16.76
CA CYS A 12 -2.91 -17.84 16.38
C CYS A 12 -1.61 -18.47 16.93
N SER A 13 -0.63 -18.69 16.05
CA SER A 13 0.67 -19.27 16.40
C SER A 13 1.56 -18.33 17.23
N VAL A 14 1.14 -17.07 17.44
CA VAL A 14 1.87 -16.06 18.23
C VAL A 14 1.24 -15.85 19.60
N CYS A 15 -0.07 -15.61 19.67
CA CYS A 15 -0.75 -15.26 20.93
C CYS A 15 -1.77 -16.31 21.42
N GLY A 16 -2.03 -17.36 20.64
CA GLY A 16 -3.00 -18.40 20.99
C GLY A 16 -4.47 -18.02 20.80
N LYS A 17 -4.80 -16.75 20.49
CA LYS A 17 -6.17 -16.30 20.22
C LYS A 17 -6.82 -17.13 19.11
N GLU A 18 -8.07 -17.53 19.31
CA GLU A 18 -8.88 -18.18 18.29
C GLU A 18 -9.70 -17.16 17.49
N GLU A 19 -9.65 -17.27 16.16
CA GLU A 19 -10.52 -16.52 15.25
C GLU A 19 -10.72 -17.25 13.91
N THR A 20 -11.69 -16.79 13.12
CA THR A 20 -11.96 -17.36 11.80
C THR A 20 -10.95 -16.82 10.79
N GLY A 21 -10.17 -17.70 10.19
CA GLY A 21 -9.19 -17.37 9.15
C GLY A 21 -9.53 -17.99 7.79
N ASN A 22 -9.10 -17.32 6.72
CA ASN A 22 -9.25 -17.80 5.34
C ASN A 22 -7.92 -18.19 4.69
N VAL A 23 -6.79 -17.86 5.34
CA VAL A 23 -5.46 -18.09 4.78
C VAL A 23 -4.52 -18.54 5.89
N HIS A 24 -3.70 -19.54 5.58
CA HIS A 24 -2.63 -20.00 6.46
C HIS A 24 -1.40 -20.39 5.65
N CYS A 25 -0.26 -20.60 6.30
CA CYS A 25 0.92 -21.11 5.60
C CYS A 25 0.80 -22.62 5.33
N PRO A 26 1.58 -23.20 4.39
CA PRO A 26 1.54 -24.64 4.12
C PRO A 26 1.83 -25.53 5.34
N GLY A 27 2.58 -25.03 6.32
CA GLY A 27 2.84 -25.72 7.59
C GLY A 27 1.71 -25.61 8.63
N GLY A 28 0.56 -25.02 8.27
CA GLY A 28 -0.59 -24.88 9.16
C GLY A 28 -0.56 -23.66 10.07
N HIS A 29 0.52 -22.87 10.08
CA HIS A 29 0.61 -21.67 10.92
C HIS A 29 -0.38 -20.59 10.47
N TYR A 30 -1.03 -19.98 11.46
CA TYR A 30 -1.96 -18.88 11.32
C TYR A 30 -1.53 -17.74 12.25
N VAL A 31 -1.61 -16.50 11.78
CA VAL A 31 -1.31 -15.30 12.58
C VAL A 31 -2.55 -14.44 12.58
N CYS A 32 -3.07 -14.11 13.76
CA CYS A 32 -4.27 -13.29 13.91
C CYS A 32 -4.02 -11.84 13.48
N GLU A 33 -5.11 -11.11 13.24
CA GLU A 33 -5.08 -9.72 12.77
C GLU A 33 -4.40 -8.75 13.76
N GLU A 34 -4.37 -9.08 15.05
CA GLU A 34 -3.67 -8.28 16.07
C GLU A 34 -2.16 -8.54 16.13
N CYS A 35 -1.74 -9.74 15.74
CA CYS A 35 -0.33 -10.12 15.71
C CYS A 35 0.31 -9.81 14.35
N HIS A 36 -0.48 -9.83 13.28
CA HIS A 36 -0.04 -9.50 11.93
C HIS A 36 0.40 -8.03 11.87
N GLY A 37 1.60 -7.78 11.35
CA GLY A 37 2.16 -6.42 11.29
C GLY A 37 2.46 -5.75 12.63
N LYS A 38 2.36 -6.46 13.77
CA LYS A 38 2.63 -5.91 15.10
C LYS A 38 4.05 -5.33 15.15
N GLY A 39 4.16 -4.08 15.59
CA GLY A 39 5.43 -3.34 15.63
C GLY A 39 5.89 -2.74 14.29
N SER A 40 5.30 -3.12 13.16
CA SER A 40 5.64 -2.54 11.85
C SER A 40 4.97 -1.17 11.64
N PHE A 41 3.79 -0.96 12.23
CA PHE A 41 3.03 0.27 12.05
C PHE A 41 3.82 1.51 12.48
N ASP A 42 4.39 1.50 13.69
CA ASP A 42 5.14 2.64 14.22
C ASP A 42 6.42 2.90 13.42
N VAL A 43 7.09 1.85 12.93
CA VAL A 43 8.26 1.98 12.07
C VAL A 43 7.91 2.66 10.74
N VAL A 44 6.83 2.22 10.08
CA VAL A 44 6.33 2.83 8.84
C VAL A 44 6.01 4.31 9.06
N LEU A 45 5.27 4.62 10.13
CA LEU A 45 4.88 5.98 10.44
C LEU A 45 6.09 6.87 10.75
N ASN A 46 7.03 6.41 11.58
CA ASN A 46 8.21 7.17 11.95
C ASN A 46 9.10 7.48 10.74
N LEU A 47 9.32 6.52 9.84
CA LEU A 47 10.08 6.73 8.61
C LEU A 47 9.45 7.80 7.71
N ALA A 48 8.12 7.77 7.55
CA ALA A 48 7.41 8.79 6.79
C ALA A 48 7.48 10.18 7.45
N LEU A 49 7.33 10.26 8.77
CA LEU A 49 7.40 11.52 9.52
C LEU A 49 8.81 12.14 9.52
N SER A 50 9.85 11.31 9.46
CA SER A 50 11.24 11.78 9.39
C SER A 50 11.71 12.12 7.98
N SER A 51 11.06 11.58 6.94
CA SER A 51 11.48 11.76 5.55
C SER A 51 11.46 13.24 5.13
N LYS A 52 12.42 13.59 4.27
CA LYS A 52 12.55 14.91 3.63
C LYS A 52 12.29 14.88 2.13
N SER A 53 12.04 13.70 1.57
CA SER A 53 11.75 13.55 0.14
C SER A 53 10.35 14.05 -0.17
N ALA A 54 10.20 14.72 -1.32
CA ALA A 54 8.89 15.03 -1.90
C ALA A 54 8.44 13.97 -2.93
N ASP A 55 9.28 12.96 -3.21
CA ASP A 55 8.97 11.86 -4.13
C ASP A 55 8.31 10.70 -3.36
N PRO A 56 7.02 10.39 -3.63
CA PRO A 56 6.31 9.35 -2.91
C PRO A 56 6.88 7.95 -3.16
N LEU A 57 7.41 7.65 -4.36
CA LEU A 57 8.03 6.35 -4.63
C LEU A 57 9.33 6.19 -3.85
N ALA A 58 10.17 7.23 -3.79
CA ALA A 58 11.41 7.19 -3.02
C ALA A 58 11.14 6.90 -1.53
N ILE A 59 10.13 7.55 -0.95
CA ILE A 59 9.72 7.31 0.44
C ILE A 59 9.21 5.88 0.62
N ALA A 60 8.37 5.40 -0.31
CA ALA A 60 7.83 4.04 -0.23
C ALA A 60 8.93 2.97 -0.35
N GLU A 61 9.91 3.13 -1.24
CA GLU A 61 11.04 2.20 -1.35
C GLU A 61 11.89 2.17 -0.09
N GLU A 62 12.16 3.33 0.52
CA GLU A 62 12.86 3.43 1.80
C GLU A 62 12.10 2.66 2.90
N ILE A 63 10.79 2.92 3.03
CA ILE A 63 9.94 2.24 4.01
C ILE A 63 9.90 0.73 3.75
N MET A 64 9.67 0.28 2.51
CA MET A 64 9.63 -1.15 2.18
C MET A 64 10.99 -1.86 2.31
N GLY A 65 12.09 -1.10 2.35
CA GLY A 65 13.44 -1.60 2.57
C GLY A 65 13.81 -1.72 4.05
N ILE A 66 13.26 -0.85 4.91
CA ILE A 66 13.62 -0.77 6.34
C ILE A 66 12.57 -1.42 7.24
N ALA A 67 11.27 -1.19 6.99
CA ALA A 67 10.22 -1.66 7.87
C ALA A 67 10.10 -3.20 7.85
N PRO A 68 9.82 -3.85 8.99
CA PRO A 68 9.72 -5.31 9.09
C PRO A 68 8.38 -5.85 8.55
N ILE A 69 8.00 -5.42 7.34
CA ILE A 69 6.76 -5.85 6.66
C ILE A 69 7.03 -7.07 5.75
N PRO A 70 6.06 -7.98 5.58
CA PRO A 70 6.23 -9.15 4.72
C PRO A 70 6.33 -8.74 3.25
N MET A 71 6.83 -9.65 2.39
CA MET A 71 6.88 -9.42 0.94
C MET A 71 5.49 -9.19 0.32
N LEU A 72 4.50 -9.92 0.83
CA LEU A 72 3.09 -9.76 0.51
C LEU A 72 2.33 -9.57 1.83
N GLY A 73 1.58 -8.49 1.94
CA GLY A 73 0.84 -8.16 3.14
C GLY A 73 0.14 -6.82 2.99
N CYS A 74 -0.95 -6.64 3.73
CA CYS A 74 -1.78 -5.46 3.63
C CYS A 74 -1.19 -4.25 4.38
N GLU A 75 -0.09 -4.42 5.11
CA GLU A 75 0.75 -3.36 5.65
C GLU A 75 1.29 -2.41 4.56
N HIS A 76 1.34 -2.87 3.31
CA HIS A 76 1.67 -2.01 2.17
C HIS A 76 0.63 -0.88 1.95
N ALA A 77 -0.58 -1.01 2.50
CA ALA A 77 -1.53 0.10 2.58
C ALA A 77 -0.98 1.25 3.45
N TRP A 78 -0.34 0.90 4.57
CA TRP A 78 0.27 1.86 5.50
C TRP A 78 1.41 2.59 4.80
N VAL A 79 2.28 1.84 4.12
CA VAL A 79 3.38 2.39 3.33
C VAL A 79 2.86 3.39 2.30
N THR A 80 1.80 3.01 1.57
CA THR A 80 1.21 3.86 0.51
C THR A 80 0.69 5.17 1.08
N ALA A 81 -0.12 5.11 2.14
CA ALA A 81 -0.69 6.29 2.77
C ALA A 81 0.41 7.19 3.39
N ALA A 82 1.37 6.57 4.08
CA ALA A 82 2.46 7.27 4.76
C ALA A 82 3.38 7.99 3.75
N ALA A 83 3.80 7.29 2.69
CA ALA A 83 4.66 7.83 1.65
C ALA A 83 3.99 8.97 0.86
N LEU A 84 2.73 8.80 0.46
CA LEU A 84 2.01 9.82 -0.29
C LEU A 84 1.75 11.08 0.55
N MET A 85 1.33 10.92 1.80
CA MET A 85 1.09 12.07 2.69
C MET A 85 2.39 12.81 3.03
N ALA A 86 3.49 12.09 3.27
CA ALA A 86 4.80 12.70 3.53
C ALA A 86 5.34 13.45 2.30
N ALA A 87 5.21 12.87 1.11
CA ALA A 87 5.57 13.52 -0.16
C ALA A 87 4.81 14.83 -0.37
N ILE A 88 3.48 14.81 -0.20
CA ILE A 88 2.63 16.00 -0.36
C ILE A 88 3.00 17.08 0.67
N LYS A 89 3.23 16.69 1.93
CA LYS A 89 3.70 17.61 2.97
C LYS A 89 5.03 18.26 2.57
N ASN A 90 6.00 17.45 2.14
CA ASN A 90 7.35 17.91 1.80
C ASN A 90 7.39 18.72 0.51
N HIS A 91 6.41 18.53 -0.39
CA HIS A 91 6.21 19.39 -1.56
C HIS A 91 5.90 20.84 -1.18
N GLY A 92 5.23 21.07 -0.03
CA GLY A 92 5.08 22.40 0.58
C GLY A 92 3.97 23.28 0.01
N GLN A 93 3.36 22.94 -1.12
CA GLN A 93 2.21 23.69 -1.67
C GLN A 93 0.92 23.50 -0.89
N ILE A 94 0.73 22.32 -0.27
CA ILE A 94 -0.41 22.02 0.59
C ILE A 94 0.11 21.86 2.02
N LYS A 95 -0.50 22.57 2.96
CA LYS A 95 -0.15 22.44 4.38
C LYS A 95 -0.73 21.13 4.93
N ILE A 96 0.15 20.17 5.20
CA ILE A 96 -0.18 18.89 5.83
C ILE A 96 0.52 18.78 7.18
N THR A 97 -0.22 18.43 8.23
CA THR A 97 0.35 18.22 9.57
C THR A 97 0.77 16.77 9.81
N ASN A 98 1.61 16.53 10.83
CA ASN A 98 1.98 15.16 11.23
C ASN A 98 0.77 14.35 11.69
N GLU A 99 -0.22 15.01 12.29
CA GLU A 99 -1.46 14.40 12.75
C GLU A 99 -2.30 13.94 11.56
N GLN A 100 -2.37 14.72 10.47
CA GLN A 100 -3.04 14.30 9.24
C GLN A 100 -2.34 13.10 8.59
N ILE A 101 -1.00 13.07 8.55
CA ILE A 101 -0.24 11.90 8.08
C ILE A 101 -0.65 10.68 8.93
N THR A 102 -0.55 10.82 10.26
CA THR A 102 -0.88 9.75 11.20
C THR A 102 -2.30 9.25 11.03
N GLU A 103 -3.26 10.16 10.87
CA GLU A 103 -4.67 9.84 10.64
C GLU A 103 -4.89 9.03 9.35
N ALA A 104 -4.28 9.45 8.23
CA ALA A 104 -4.39 8.73 6.97
C ALA A 104 -3.86 7.30 7.09
N VAL A 105 -2.71 7.10 7.75
CA VAL A 105 -2.18 5.74 7.98
C VAL A 105 -3.08 4.96 8.94
N ARG A 106 -3.58 5.56 10.03
CA ARG A 106 -4.48 4.89 10.99
C ARG A 106 -5.78 4.40 10.33
N ARG A 107 -6.36 5.16 9.41
CA ARG A 107 -7.56 4.76 8.65
C ARG A 107 -7.39 3.46 7.87
N THR A 108 -6.14 3.07 7.58
CA THR A 108 -5.80 1.85 6.82
C THR A 108 -5.48 0.64 7.72
N GLN A 109 -5.39 0.81 9.04
CA GLN A 109 -5.03 -0.27 9.97
C GLN A 109 -6.01 -1.44 9.91
N ARG A 110 -7.32 -1.14 9.79
CA ARG A 110 -8.38 -2.15 9.75
C ARG A 110 -8.46 -2.92 8.43
N GLN A 111 -7.68 -2.52 7.44
CA GLN A 111 -7.60 -3.17 6.13
C GLN A 111 -6.29 -3.94 5.97
N ALA A 112 -5.46 -4.01 7.03
CA ALA A 112 -4.30 -4.88 7.13
C ALA A 112 -4.66 -6.37 7.24
N ILE A 113 -5.81 -6.78 6.70
CA ILE A 113 -6.38 -8.12 6.81
C ILE A 113 -5.65 -9.09 5.89
N GLY A 114 -5.33 -10.29 6.41
CA GLY A 114 -4.65 -11.34 5.65
C GLY A 114 -5.29 -11.60 4.29
N ALA A 115 -4.51 -11.38 3.23
CA ALA A 115 -4.91 -11.56 1.83
C ALA A 115 -6.19 -10.83 1.38
N PHE A 116 -6.45 -9.65 1.95
CA PHE A 116 -7.62 -8.82 1.67
C PHE A 116 -8.02 -8.76 0.19
N CYS A 117 -7.09 -8.42 -0.72
CA CYS A 117 -7.38 -8.32 -2.16
C CYS A 117 -7.95 -9.60 -2.79
N GLY A 118 -7.45 -10.77 -2.38
CA GLY A 118 -7.90 -12.06 -2.91
C GLY A 118 -9.24 -12.50 -2.32
N LEU A 119 -9.63 -11.95 -1.17
CA LEU A 119 -10.88 -12.28 -0.48
C LEU A 119 -12.01 -11.30 -0.76
N THR A 120 -11.69 -10.04 -1.07
CA THR A 120 -12.67 -8.95 -1.22
C THR A 120 -12.69 -8.32 -2.62
N GLY A 121 -11.70 -8.61 -3.47
CA GLY A 121 -11.56 -8.00 -4.79
C GLY A 121 -11.01 -6.56 -4.78
N VAL A 122 -10.72 -5.99 -3.61
CA VAL A 122 -10.17 -4.63 -3.48
C VAL A 122 -8.84 -4.67 -2.75
N CYS A 123 -7.80 -4.06 -3.32
CA CYS A 123 -6.49 -4.03 -2.68
C CYS A 123 -6.41 -2.96 -1.58
N GLY A 124 -5.81 -3.31 -0.43
CA GLY A 124 -5.53 -2.36 0.65
C GLY A 124 -4.68 -1.17 0.22
N VAL A 125 -3.81 -1.33 -0.78
CA VAL A 125 -3.03 -0.21 -1.35
C VAL A 125 -3.94 0.88 -1.93
N ALA A 126 -5.03 0.51 -2.61
CA ALA A 126 -6.00 1.48 -3.12
C ALA A 126 -6.73 2.22 -1.99
N ILE A 127 -7.01 1.52 -0.89
CA ILE A 127 -7.57 2.12 0.32
C ILE A 127 -6.56 3.10 0.95
N GLY A 128 -5.27 2.80 0.91
CA GLY A 128 -4.21 3.71 1.34
C GLY A 128 -4.25 5.05 0.59
N VAL A 129 -4.38 5.01 -0.74
CA VAL A 129 -4.58 6.23 -1.54
C VAL A 129 -5.88 6.94 -1.16
N GLY A 130 -6.98 6.20 -1.04
CA GLY A 130 -8.28 6.76 -0.65
C GLY A 130 -8.24 7.47 0.70
N ALA A 131 -7.57 6.89 1.69
CA ALA A 131 -7.38 7.50 3.00
C ALA A 131 -6.60 8.82 2.92
N THR A 132 -5.53 8.86 2.11
CA THR A 132 -4.77 10.09 1.85
C THR A 132 -5.65 11.18 1.25
N PHE A 133 -6.33 10.91 0.13
CA PHE A 133 -7.18 11.93 -0.51
C PHE A 133 -8.37 12.31 0.36
N SER A 134 -8.97 11.37 1.09
CA SER A 134 -10.05 11.64 2.03
C SER A 134 -9.61 12.62 3.13
N VAL A 135 -8.41 12.46 3.70
CA VAL A 135 -7.89 13.35 4.74
C VAL A 135 -7.58 14.74 4.17
N ILE A 136 -7.01 14.82 2.96
CA ILE A 136 -6.63 16.10 2.33
C ILE A 136 -7.85 16.89 1.88
N LEU A 137 -8.79 16.23 1.22
CA LEU A 137 -10.03 16.84 0.71
C LEU A 137 -11.08 17.01 1.81
N ASP A 138 -10.82 16.54 3.03
CA ASP A 138 -11.80 16.51 4.13
C ASP A 138 -13.11 15.80 3.71
N ALA A 139 -12.99 14.66 3.01
CA ALA A 139 -14.14 13.89 2.55
C ALA A 139 -14.90 13.24 3.71
N ALA A 140 -16.22 13.26 3.65
CA ALA A 140 -17.10 12.69 4.66
C ALA A 140 -18.46 12.32 4.05
N CYS A 141 -19.18 11.35 4.63
CA CYS A 141 -20.49 10.91 4.14
C CYS A 141 -21.49 12.03 3.78
N PRO A 142 -21.63 13.15 4.53
CA PRO A 142 -22.57 14.22 4.16
C PRO A 142 -22.05 15.15 3.05
N LYS A 143 -20.79 15.00 2.61
CA LYS A 143 -20.18 15.86 1.59
C LYS A 143 -20.29 15.25 0.20
N ASP A 144 -20.47 16.14 -0.78
CA ASP A 144 -20.66 15.81 -2.19
C ASP A 144 -19.30 15.66 -2.90
N ARG A 145 -18.73 16.78 -3.38
CA ARG A 145 -17.58 16.78 -4.27
C ARG A 145 -16.31 16.17 -3.66
N GLU A 146 -16.07 16.38 -2.38
CA GLU A 146 -14.90 15.88 -1.66
C GLU A 146 -14.90 14.34 -1.64
N THR A 147 -16.07 13.76 -1.34
CA THR A 147 -16.29 12.32 -1.31
C THR A 147 -16.24 11.72 -2.71
N ALA A 148 -16.96 12.32 -3.66
CA ALA A 148 -16.96 11.88 -5.05
C ALA A 148 -15.55 11.91 -5.66
N SER A 149 -14.80 12.99 -5.44
CA SER A 149 -13.42 13.14 -5.93
C SER A 149 -12.51 12.05 -5.37
N THR A 150 -12.60 11.79 -4.06
CA THR A 150 -11.84 10.71 -3.41
C THR A 150 -12.18 9.34 -4.02
N MET A 151 -13.47 9.06 -4.24
CA MET A 151 -13.90 7.78 -4.82
C MET A 151 -13.47 7.64 -6.30
N HIS A 152 -13.49 8.70 -7.09
CA HIS A 152 -12.99 8.68 -8.46
C HIS A 152 -11.47 8.45 -8.54
N VAL A 153 -10.70 9.07 -7.63
CA VAL A 153 -9.26 8.79 -7.47
C VAL A 153 -9.04 7.31 -7.18
N VAL A 154 -9.75 6.74 -6.20
CA VAL A 154 -9.63 5.33 -5.83
C VAL A 154 -10.01 4.40 -6.98
N SER A 155 -11.08 4.71 -7.72
CA SER A 155 -11.52 3.93 -8.88
C SER A 155 -10.41 3.82 -9.94
N ARG A 156 -9.75 4.92 -10.29
CA ARG A 156 -8.63 4.92 -11.26
C ARG A 156 -7.40 4.17 -10.74
N VAL A 157 -7.13 4.23 -9.44
CA VAL A 157 -6.05 3.45 -8.82
C VAL A 157 -6.37 1.95 -8.81
N ILE A 158 -7.61 1.57 -8.53
CA ILE A 158 -8.04 0.16 -8.59
C ILE A 158 -7.86 -0.39 -10.00
N GLU A 159 -8.27 0.36 -11.03
CA GLU A 159 -8.10 -0.03 -12.43
C GLU A 159 -6.61 -0.25 -12.77
N ALA A 160 -5.76 0.71 -12.39
CA ALA A 160 -4.32 0.59 -12.61
C ALA A 160 -3.70 -0.62 -11.88
N ILE A 161 -4.12 -0.92 -10.66
CA ILE A 161 -3.68 -2.09 -9.89
C ILE A 161 -4.21 -3.39 -10.52
N ALA A 162 -5.45 -3.42 -11.00
CA ALA A 162 -6.06 -4.60 -11.60
C ALA A 162 -5.27 -5.06 -12.84
N ASN A 163 -4.79 -4.12 -13.65
CA ASN A 163 -3.93 -4.37 -14.80
C ASN A 163 -2.53 -4.90 -14.45
N GLU A 164 -2.17 -4.89 -13.16
CA GLU A 164 -0.89 -5.36 -12.64
C GLU A 164 -0.99 -6.72 -11.91
N THR A 165 -2.15 -7.39 -11.97
CA THR A 165 -2.40 -8.67 -11.31
C THR A 165 -1.87 -9.88 -12.09
N GLY A 166 -1.73 -11.02 -11.39
CA GLY A 166 -1.43 -12.33 -11.97
C GLY A 166 0.06 -12.72 -12.05
N PRO A 167 0.69 -13.21 -10.97
CA PRO A 167 0.21 -13.21 -9.57
C PRO A 167 0.32 -11.83 -8.88
N CYS A 168 -0.50 -11.60 -7.85
CA CYS A 168 -0.50 -10.33 -7.10
C CYS A 168 0.84 -10.06 -6.42
N CYS A 169 1.33 -8.81 -6.52
CA CYS A 169 2.56 -8.35 -5.88
C CYS A 169 2.31 -7.01 -5.18
N CYS A 170 2.31 -7.00 -3.83
CA CYS A 170 2.01 -5.81 -3.03
C CYS A 170 3.00 -4.66 -3.33
N LYS A 171 4.29 -4.94 -3.49
CA LYS A 171 5.29 -3.93 -3.85
C LYS A 171 5.04 -3.31 -5.24
N ASN A 172 4.63 -4.11 -6.22
CA ASN A 172 4.23 -3.60 -7.55
C ASN A 172 3.01 -2.68 -7.43
N PHE A 173 2.01 -3.10 -6.64
CA PHE A 173 0.81 -2.32 -6.42
C PHE A 173 1.10 -0.98 -5.75
N VAL A 174 1.96 -0.93 -4.73
CA VAL A 174 2.41 0.34 -4.10
C VAL A 174 3.00 1.27 -5.16
N ARG A 175 3.98 0.79 -5.92
CA ARG A 175 4.67 1.60 -6.94
C ARG A 175 3.69 2.13 -7.99
N LYS A 176 2.83 1.26 -8.54
CA LYS A 176 1.83 1.66 -9.53
C LYS A 176 0.84 2.66 -8.96
N ALA A 177 0.34 2.40 -7.76
CA ALA A 177 -0.63 3.27 -7.09
C ALA A 177 -0.05 4.65 -6.83
N LEU A 178 1.20 4.76 -6.36
CA LEU A 178 1.86 6.04 -6.12
C LEU A 178 2.17 6.79 -7.42
N ALA A 179 2.58 6.08 -8.47
CA ALA A 179 2.79 6.70 -9.79
C ALA A 179 1.48 7.32 -10.32
N VAL A 180 0.38 6.57 -10.29
CA VAL A 180 -0.94 7.09 -10.71
C VAL A 180 -1.44 8.18 -9.76
N SER A 181 -1.26 8.01 -8.45
CA SER A 181 -1.67 9.01 -7.46
C SER A 181 -0.93 10.34 -7.61
N SER A 182 0.32 10.32 -8.08
CA SER A 182 1.09 11.53 -8.37
C SER A 182 0.49 12.32 -9.53
N GLN A 183 -0.03 11.64 -10.55
CA GLN A 183 -0.78 12.27 -11.64
C GLN A 183 -2.13 12.83 -11.13
N LEU A 184 -2.84 12.03 -10.34
CA LEU A 184 -4.13 12.41 -9.74
C LEU A 184 -4.00 13.59 -8.77
N ALA A 185 -2.86 13.74 -8.10
CA ALA A 185 -2.57 14.91 -7.27
C ALA A 185 -2.53 16.20 -8.10
N GLY A 186 -2.06 16.15 -9.34
CA GLY A 186 -2.15 17.28 -10.27
C GLY A 186 -3.60 17.64 -10.59
N GLU A 187 -4.43 16.65 -10.86
CA GLU A 187 -5.84 16.85 -11.24
C GLU A 187 -6.70 17.34 -10.08
N TYR A 188 -6.61 16.69 -8.91
CA TYR A 188 -7.53 16.90 -7.79
C TYR A 188 -6.98 17.83 -6.71
N LEU A 189 -5.65 17.95 -6.59
CA LEU A 189 -4.99 18.75 -5.56
C LEU A 189 -4.20 19.93 -6.14
N GLN A 190 -4.08 20.02 -7.48
CA GLN A 190 -3.36 21.09 -8.18
C GLN A 190 -1.88 21.17 -7.79
N ILE A 191 -1.24 20.01 -7.54
CA ILE A 191 0.20 19.90 -7.22
C ILE A 191 0.92 18.94 -8.16
N SER A 192 2.20 19.17 -8.42
CA SER A 192 3.03 18.28 -9.24
C SER A 192 4.07 17.58 -8.37
N LEU A 193 3.76 16.34 -7.97
CA LEU A 193 4.72 15.55 -7.20
C LEU A 193 5.87 15.07 -8.10
N PRO A 194 7.13 15.13 -7.64
CA PRO A 194 8.26 14.65 -8.41
C PRO A 194 8.20 13.13 -8.63
N HIS A 195 8.73 12.71 -9.78
CA HIS A 195 8.92 11.31 -10.16
C HIS A 195 10.37 11.13 -10.58
N SER A 196 11.26 11.06 -9.60
CA SER A 196 12.70 11.28 -9.81
C SER A 196 13.36 10.12 -10.54
N VAL A 197 12.96 8.88 -10.22
CA VAL A 197 13.52 7.65 -10.77
C VAL A 197 12.50 6.52 -10.68
N GLU A 198 12.25 5.82 -11.79
CA GLU A 198 11.48 4.57 -11.72
C GLU A 198 12.27 3.48 -10.99
N PRO A 199 11.75 2.94 -9.86
CA PRO A 199 12.47 1.97 -9.06
C PRO A 199 12.69 0.66 -9.83
N VAL A 200 13.87 0.07 -9.63
CA VAL A 200 14.20 -1.27 -10.15
C VAL A 200 14.01 -2.28 -9.01
N CYS A 201 13.06 -3.19 -9.18
CA CYS A 201 12.69 -4.17 -8.16
C CYS A 201 13.77 -5.25 -7.99
N ARG A 202 14.23 -5.46 -6.76
CA ARG A 202 15.23 -6.51 -6.42
C ARG A 202 14.63 -7.73 -5.72
N ASP A 203 13.34 -7.68 -5.41
CA ASP A 203 12.66 -8.68 -4.58
C ASP A 203 12.03 -9.84 -5.36
N GLY A 204 12.23 -9.91 -6.68
CA GLY A 204 11.59 -10.93 -7.52
C GLY A 204 11.85 -12.37 -7.03
N HIS A 205 13.06 -12.65 -6.55
CA HIS A 205 13.46 -13.95 -6.01
C HIS A 205 12.77 -14.34 -4.69
N ARG A 206 12.18 -13.36 -3.97
CA ARG A 206 11.50 -13.57 -2.68
C ARG A 206 9.99 -13.77 -2.82
N HIS A 207 9.45 -13.69 -4.03
CA HIS A 207 8.00 -13.68 -4.25
C HIS A 207 7.40 -15.09 -3.98
N PRO A 208 6.54 -15.27 -2.97
CA PRO A 208 6.10 -16.60 -2.52
C PRO A 208 5.14 -17.31 -3.47
N HIS A 209 4.63 -16.59 -4.48
CA HIS A 209 3.72 -17.12 -5.51
C HIS A 209 4.35 -17.10 -6.92
N GLY A 210 5.67 -16.89 -7.01
CA GLY A 210 6.37 -16.68 -8.28
C GLY A 210 6.29 -15.23 -8.75
N CYS A 211 7.39 -14.69 -9.29
CA CYS A 211 7.44 -13.33 -9.82
C CYS A 211 6.85 -13.27 -11.22
N ARG A 212 6.20 -12.14 -11.57
CA ARG A 212 5.70 -11.85 -12.92
C ARG A 212 6.79 -11.52 -13.94
N GLN A 213 8.04 -11.35 -13.50
CA GLN A 213 9.21 -11.06 -14.33
C GLN A 213 8.95 -9.91 -15.32
N ASP A 214 9.20 -10.13 -16.61
CA ASP A 214 9.02 -9.21 -17.74
C ASP A 214 7.62 -8.58 -17.84
N LYS A 215 6.58 -9.19 -17.25
CA LYS A 215 5.23 -8.60 -17.17
C LYS A 215 5.09 -7.51 -16.11
N CYS A 216 6.11 -7.28 -15.29
CA CYS A 216 6.14 -6.23 -14.27
C CYS A 216 7.02 -5.07 -14.74
N SER A 217 6.46 -3.87 -14.81
CA SER A 217 7.17 -2.65 -15.26
C SER A 217 8.44 -2.35 -14.44
N TYR A 218 8.51 -2.84 -13.21
CA TYR A 218 9.65 -2.62 -12.31
C TYR A 218 10.69 -3.76 -12.34
N TYR A 219 10.55 -4.75 -13.23
CA TYR A 219 11.48 -5.86 -13.32
C TYR A 219 12.82 -5.42 -13.95
N PRO A 220 13.98 -5.81 -13.37
CA PRO A 220 15.28 -5.37 -13.88
C PRO A 220 15.56 -5.72 -15.34
N GLY A 221 15.05 -6.87 -15.81
CA GLY A 221 15.33 -7.39 -17.15
C GLY A 221 14.74 -6.56 -18.31
N LEU A 222 13.85 -5.60 -18.03
CA LEU A 222 13.31 -4.69 -19.05
C LEU A 222 14.23 -3.49 -19.34
N LYS A 223 15.21 -3.19 -18.48
CA LYS A 223 16.11 -2.02 -18.63
C LYS A 223 17.46 -2.35 -19.30
N ASN A 224 17.60 -3.54 -19.89
CA ASN A 224 18.76 -3.96 -20.70
C ASN A 224 18.35 -4.16 -22.17
N VAL A 225 17.81 -3.12 -22.81
CA VAL A 225 17.81 -2.97 -24.26
C VAL A 225 18.06 -1.50 -24.51
N ASP A 226 19.33 -1.14 -24.61
CA ASP A 226 19.92 0.04 -25.27
C ASP A 226 21.35 0.16 -24.72
N GLY A 227 22.21 -0.71 -25.24
CA GLY A 227 23.66 -0.58 -25.22
C GLY A 227 24.14 -0.26 -26.63
#